data_AF-A0A7K4BFA9-F1
#
_entry.id   AF-A0A7K4BFA9-F1
#
_cell.length_a   1.000
_cell.length_b   1.000
_cell.length_c   1.000
_cell.angle_alpha   90.00
_cell.angle_beta   90.00
_cell.angle_gamma   90.00
#
_symmetry.space_group_name_H-M   'P 1'
#
loop_
_entity.id
_entity.type
_entity.pdbx_description
1 polymer ?
#
loop_
_entity_poly.entity_id
_entity_poly.type
_entity_poly.pdbx_seq_one_letter_code
_entity_poly.pdbx_strand_id
1 'polypeptide(L)'
;GRGLMADPRMTAWLRETAERSGIPYQLEVGTGGNTDATIIHLERGGIPSIPFSIAARYIHSPAEVVDIGDIEAGVRLLVEALAGKPAL
;
A
#
# COMPACT_ATOMS: atom_id res chain seq x y z
N GLY A 1 10.01 -9.80 11.49
CA GLY A 1 9.79 -8.44 12.01
C GLY A 1 8.46 -8.38 12.72
N ARG A 2 8.28 -7.50 13.71
CA ARG A 2 6.95 -7.20 14.27
C ARG A 2 6.25 -6.26 13.27
N GLY A 3 5.15 -6.72 12.68
CA GLY A 3 4.44 -6.01 11.62
C GLY A 3 3.57 -6.94 10.77
N LEU A 4 3.00 -6.41 9.69
CA LEU A 4 2.24 -7.15 8.69
C LEU A 4 3.19 -7.72 7.62
N MET A 5 3.06 -9.02 7.30
CA MET A 5 3.51 -9.54 6.01
C MET A 5 2.36 -9.37 5.02
N ALA A 6 2.54 -8.47 4.05
CA ALA A 6 1.49 -8.16 3.07
C ALA A 6 1.01 -9.42 2.35
N ASP A 7 -0.31 -9.54 2.17
CA ASP A 7 -0.88 -10.68 1.46
C ASP A 7 -0.40 -10.66 -0.01
N PRO A 8 0.14 -11.78 -0.53
CA PRO A 8 0.63 -11.84 -1.91
C PRO A 8 -0.43 -11.50 -2.95
N ARG A 9 -1.71 -11.84 -2.69
CA ARG A 9 -2.83 -11.55 -3.60
C ARG A 9 -3.10 -10.05 -3.67
N MET A 10 -3.04 -9.37 -2.53
CA MET A 10 -3.21 -7.91 -2.45
C MET A 10 -2.04 -7.17 -3.12
N THR A 11 -0.83 -7.69 -2.93
CA THR A 11 0.38 -7.17 -3.59
C THR A 11 0.28 -7.31 -5.11
N ALA A 12 -0.09 -8.50 -5.61
CA ALA A 12 -0.24 -8.76 -7.03
C ALA A 12 -1.32 -7.84 -7.65
N TRP A 13 -2.48 -7.72 -7.00
CA TRP A 13 -3.58 -6.88 -7.48
C TRP A 13 -3.17 -5.42 -7.71
N LEU A 14 -2.46 -4.80 -6.75
CA LEU A 14 -2.00 -3.42 -6.90
C LEU A 14 -0.90 -3.30 -7.96
N ARG A 15 0.10 -4.21 -7.96
CA ARG A 15 1.22 -4.17 -8.92
C ARG A 15 0.75 -4.34 -10.36
N GLU A 16 -0.07 -5.35 -10.62
CA GLU A 16 -0.59 -5.61 -11.96
C GLU A 16 -1.47 -4.45 -12.44
N THR A 17 -2.24 -3.83 -11.54
CA THR A 17 -3.03 -2.64 -11.87
C THR A 17 -2.15 -1.47 -12.27
N ALA A 18 -1.08 -1.21 -11.50
CA ALA A 18 -0.12 -0.16 -11.82
C ALA A 18 0.58 -0.42 -13.17
N GLU A 19 1.03 -1.66 -13.40
CA GLU A 19 1.72 -2.08 -14.62
C GLU A 19 0.82 -1.94 -15.86
N ARG A 20 -0.44 -2.42 -15.81
CA ARG A 20 -1.39 -2.28 -16.92
C ARG A 20 -1.75 -0.83 -17.22
N SER A 21 -1.74 0.03 -16.21
CA SER A 21 -2.15 1.44 -16.31
C SER A 21 -0.96 2.40 -16.53
N GLY A 22 0.26 1.89 -16.61
CA GLY A 22 1.48 2.68 -16.74
C GLY A 22 1.72 3.65 -15.58
N ILE A 23 1.31 3.28 -14.36
CA ILE A 23 1.46 4.13 -13.17
C ILE A 23 2.75 3.73 -12.44
N PRO A 24 3.67 4.68 -12.17
CA PRO A 24 4.88 4.39 -11.42
C PRO A 24 4.54 3.98 -9.98
N TYR A 25 5.25 2.98 -9.46
CA TYR A 25 5.14 2.53 -8.09
C TYR A 25 6.50 2.02 -7.60
N GLN A 26 6.64 1.89 -6.28
CA GLN A 26 7.80 1.26 -5.66
C GLN A 26 7.35 0.21 -4.64
N LEU A 27 8.18 -0.80 -4.43
CA LEU A 27 7.97 -1.76 -3.37
C LEU A 27 8.72 -1.30 -2.12
N GLU A 28 7.99 -1.14 -1.02
CA GLU A 28 8.57 -0.88 0.28
C GLU A 28 8.83 -2.20 1.00
N VAL A 29 10.06 -2.38 1.49
CA VAL A 29 10.42 -3.50 2.36
C VAL A 29 10.95 -2.93 3.66
N GLY A 30 10.09 -2.87 4.67
CA GLY A 30 10.44 -2.47 6.03
C GLY A 30 10.89 -3.67 6.88
N THR A 31 11.82 -3.43 7.81
CA THR A 31 12.28 -4.46 8.77
C THR A 31 11.36 -4.59 10.00
N GLY A 32 10.45 -3.63 10.18
CA GLY A 32 9.43 -3.61 11.22
C GLY A 32 8.57 -2.35 11.16
N GLY A 33 7.53 -2.30 11.99
CA GLY A 33 6.55 -1.23 12.00
C GLY A 33 5.13 -1.80 11.99
N ASN A 34 4.22 -1.14 12.69
CA ASN A 34 2.81 -1.50 12.71
C ASN A 34 2.00 -0.38 12.08
N THR A 35 0.98 -0.77 11.34
CA THR A 35 -0.07 0.12 10.82
C THR A 35 -1.42 -0.49 11.16
N ASP A 36 -2.52 0.17 10.81
CA ASP A 36 -3.87 -0.40 10.96
C ASP A 36 -3.99 -1.76 10.26
N ALA A 37 -3.29 -1.94 9.13
CA ALA A 37 -3.25 -3.19 8.40
C ALA A 37 -2.68 -4.35 9.24
N THR A 38 -1.76 -4.08 10.19
CA THR A 38 -1.24 -5.06 11.15
C THR A 38 -2.35 -5.65 12.03
N ILE A 39 -3.29 -4.82 12.47
CA ILE A 39 -4.38 -5.30 13.31
C ILE A 39 -5.47 -5.94 12.45
N ILE A 40 -5.85 -5.29 11.34
CA ILE A 40 -6.89 -5.78 10.43
C ILE A 40 -6.59 -7.21 9.95
N HIS A 41 -5.33 -7.52 9.60
CA HIS A 41 -5.00 -8.85 9.09
C HIS A 41 -5.11 -9.97 10.13
N LEU A 42 -5.16 -9.66 11.42
CA LEU A 42 -5.31 -10.65 12.51
C LEU A 42 -6.78 -10.94 12.81
N GLU A 43 -7.68 -10.09 12.35
CA GLU A 43 -9.10 -10.22 12.61
C GLU A 43 -9.74 -11.34 11.78
N ARG A 44 -10.82 -11.91 12.31
CA ARG A 44 -11.71 -12.87 11.61
C ARG A 44 -11.00 -14.06 10.96
N GLY A 45 -9.88 -14.50 11.51
CA GLY A 45 -9.10 -15.64 10.99
C GLY A 45 -8.18 -15.29 9.81
N GLY A 46 -7.98 -14.00 9.53
CA GLY A 46 -7.07 -13.53 8.49
C GLY A 46 -7.76 -12.72 7.41
N ILE A 47 -7.84 -11.39 7.56
CA ILE A 47 -8.32 -10.50 6.50
C ILE A 47 -7.15 -10.15 5.56
N PRO A 48 -7.22 -10.48 4.26
CA PRO A 48 -6.19 -10.10 3.29
C PRO A 48 -5.95 -8.58 3.31
N SER A 49 -4.73 -8.18 3.65
CA SER A 49 -4.39 -6.77 3.91
C SER A 49 -3.00 -6.43 3.34
N ILE A 50 -2.83 -5.19 2.93
CA ILE A 50 -1.56 -4.62 2.47
C ILE A 50 -1.47 -3.15 2.89
N PRO A 51 -0.33 -2.66 3.40
CA PRO A 51 -0.11 -1.24 3.57
C PRO A 51 0.02 -0.56 2.20
N PHE A 52 -0.59 0.60 2.04
CA PHE A 52 -0.48 1.44 0.86
C PHE A 52 -0.10 2.85 1.31
N SER A 53 1.01 3.38 0.79
CA SER A 53 1.62 4.60 1.31
C SER A 53 2.10 5.50 0.18
N ILE A 54 2.12 6.81 0.43
CA ILE A 54 2.85 7.79 -0.38
C ILE A 54 4.26 7.93 0.21
N ALA A 55 5.28 8.00 -0.64
CA ALA A 55 6.63 8.24 -0.18
C ALA A 55 6.72 9.61 0.51
N ALA A 56 7.14 9.60 1.77
CA ALA A 56 7.17 10.79 2.60
C ALA A 56 8.48 10.87 3.40
N ARG A 57 8.89 12.10 3.73
CA ARG A 57 9.99 12.38 4.67
C ARG A 57 9.44 13.03 5.93
N TYR A 58 10.10 12.74 7.05
CA TYR A 58 9.80 13.30 8.37
C TYR A 58 8.40 12.93 8.90
N ILE A 59 7.93 11.71 8.58
CA ILE A 59 6.69 11.17 9.14
C ILE A 59 6.71 11.26 10.67
N HIS A 60 5.60 11.70 11.27
CA HIS A 60 5.48 12.02 12.71
C HIS A 60 6.17 13.31 13.20
N SER A 61 6.56 14.22 12.31
CA SER A 61 7.00 15.56 12.68
C SER A 61 5.88 16.60 12.45
N PRO A 62 5.98 17.82 13.00
CA PRO A 62 5.01 18.88 12.72
C PRO A 62 4.92 19.33 11.25
N ALA A 63 5.92 18.99 10.43
CA ALA A 63 5.96 19.32 9.00
C ALA A 63 6.56 18.16 8.20
N GLU A 64 5.74 17.54 7.36
CA GLU A 64 6.13 16.43 6.50
C GLU A 64 6.42 16.92 5.08
N VAL A 65 7.18 16.14 4.31
CA VAL A 65 7.51 16.46 2.91
C VAL A 65 7.16 15.28 2.02
N VAL A 66 6.42 15.57 0.96
CA VAL A 66 5.95 14.60 -0.04
C VAL A 66 6.12 15.19 -1.44
N ASP A 67 6.20 14.32 -2.45
CA ASP A 67 6.11 14.74 -3.85
C ASP A 67 4.64 14.75 -4.30
N ILE A 68 4.20 15.81 -4.98
CA ILE A 68 2.81 15.93 -5.43
C ILE A 68 2.49 14.91 -6.53
N GLY A 69 3.46 14.57 -7.39
CA GLY A 69 3.32 13.54 -8.39
C GLY A 69 3.14 12.15 -7.77
N ASP A 70 3.79 11.86 -6.64
CA ASP A 70 3.56 10.61 -5.90
C ASP A 70 2.14 10.54 -5.33
N ILE A 71 1.58 11.68 -4.85
CA ILE A 71 0.17 11.73 -4.42
C ILE A 71 -0.76 11.46 -5.60
N GLU A 72 -0.56 12.13 -6.73
CA GLU A 72 -1.38 11.96 -7.93
C GLU A 72 -1.31 10.52 -8.46
N ALA A 73 -0.11 9.93 -8.53
CA ALA A 73 0.09 8.55 -8.92
C ALA A 73 -0.59 7.57 -7.94
N GLY A 74 -0.48 7.83 -6.63
CA GLY A 74 -1.12 7.02 -5.60
C GLY A 74 -2.65 7.04 -5.69
N VAL A 75 -3.25 8.22 -5.89
CA VAL A 75 -4.70 8.36 -6.11
C VAL A 75 -5.13 7.62 -7.37
N ARG A 76 -4.41 7.82 -8.49
CA ARG A 76 -4.70 7.12 -9.75
C ARG A 76 -4.64 5.61 -9.57
N LEU A 77 -3.61 5.09 -8.90
CA LEU A 77 -3.47 3.66 -8.65
C LEU A 77 -4.63 3.11 -7.83
N LEU A 78 -5.02 3.80 -6.76
CA LEU A 78 -6.12 3.36 -5.91
C LEU A 78 -7.46 3.36 -6.68
N VAL A 79 -7.73 4.39 -7.48
CA VAL A 79 -8.94 4.48 -8.30
C VAL A 79 -9.00 3.36 -9.35
N GLU A 80 -7.94 3.15 -10.11
CA GLU A 80 -7.87 2.08 -11.10
C GLU A 80 -7.98 0.69 -10.44
N ALA A 81 -7.40 0.51 -9.26
CA ALA A 81 -7.47 -0.76 -8.53
C ALA A 81 -8.91 -1.08 -8.13
N LEU A 82 -9.63 -0.09 -7.57
CA LEU A 82 -11.02 -0.20 -7.13
C LEU A 82 -12.03 -0.41 -8.28
N ALA A 83 -11.66 -0.10 -9.53
CA ALA A 83 -12.46 -0.48 -10.70
C ALA A 83 -12.45 -2.00 -10.93
N GLY A 84 -11.44 -2.70 -10.39
CA GLY A 84 -11.37 -4.15 -10.30
C GLY A 84 -11.48 -4.65 -8.86
N LYS A 85 -11.15 -5.93 -8.65
CA LYS A 85 -11.03 -6.52 -7.30
C LYS A 85 -9.89 -7.52 -7.26
N PRO A 86 -9.22 -7.70 -6.10
CA PRO A 86 -8.21 -8.73 -5.94
C PRO A 86 -8.84 -10.12 -6.08
N ALA A 87 -8.07 -11.07 -6.62
CA ALA A 87 -8.43 -12.49 -6.58
C ALA A 87 -8.11 -13.03 -5.18
N LEU A 88 -9.13 -13.04 -4.31
CA LEU A 88 -9.05 -13.58 -2.94
C LEU A 88 -9.11 -15.10 -2.95
#